data_AF-A0A8D9ASN7-F1
#
_entry.id   AF-A0A8D9ASN7-F1
#
_cell.length_a   1.000
_cell.length_b   1.000
_cell.length_c   1.000
_cell.angle_alpha   90.00
_cell.angle_beta   90.00
_cell.angle_gamma   90.00
#
_symmetry.space_group_name_H-M   'P 1'
#
loop_
_entity.id
_entity.type
_entity.pdbx_description
1 polymer ?
#
loop_
_entity_poly.entity_id
_entity_poly.type
_entity_poly.pdbx_seq_one_letter_code
_entity_poly.pdbx_strand_id
1 'polypeptide(L)'
;YYLRHSKAKARRVLAPYLSDFPLISDNIRCKRCLSSIPLPELLDHCQLCPYVITLPNPEYKYVCFTCDYSTPSRGNMQYHIKRHTGEKPYACKYCPYKCKQVYDLKKHVQIRHDHVI
;
A
#
# COMPACT_ATOMS: atom_id res chain seq x y z
N TYR A 1 -31.12 -13.07 3.22
CA TYR A 1 -30.47 -14.26 2.64
C TYR A 1 -28.95 -14.11 2.78
N TYR A 2 -28.48 -14.05 4.02
CA TYR A 2 -27.06 -14.02 4.34
C TYR A 2 -26.60 -15.45 4.59
N LEU A 3 -25.47 -15.83 3.98
CA LEU A 3 -24.37 -16.66 4.52
C LEU A 3 -23.61 -17.32 3.35
N ARG A 4 -22.30 -17.10 3.26
CA ARG A 4 -21.29 -18.10 3.69
C ARG A 4 -19.86 -17.59 3.47
N HIS A 5 -19.10 -17.68 4.57
CA HIS A 5 -17.66 -17.53 4.67
C HIS A 5 -16.89 -18.49 3.77
N SER A 6 -15.69 -18.09 3.29
CA SER A 6 -14.59 -19.06 3.20
C SER A 6 -13.20 -18.41 3.14
N LYS A 7 -12.42 -18.77 4.17
CA LYS A 7 -10.97 -18.96 4.22
C LYS A 7 -10.09 -17.71 4.29
N ALA A 8 -9.83 -17.37 5.54
CA ALA A 8 -8.57 -16.84 6.06
C ALA A 8 -7.36 -17.37 5.27
N LYS A 9 -6.57 -16.45 4.73
CA LYS A 9 -5.17 -16.70 4.42
C LYS A 9 -4.35 -15.85 5.38
N ALA A 10 -3.94 -16.48 6.47
CA ALA A 10 -3.00 -15.94 7.43
C ALA A 10 -1.76 -15.44 6.67
N ARG A 11 -1.60 -14.12 6.58
CA ARG A 11 -0.29 -13.52 6.32
C ARG A 11 0.34 -13.28 7.68
N ARG A 12 1.46 -13.97 7.93
CA ARG A 12 2.30 -13.80 9.12
C ARG A 12 2.64 -12.31 9.28
N VAL A 13 1.94 -11.63 10.17
CA VAL A 13 2.34 -10.35 10.72
C VAL A 13 2.94 -10.66 12.09
N LEU A 14 4.27 -10.64 12.18
CA LEU A 14 4.93 -10.46 13.47
C LEU A 14 4.84 -8.97 13.80
N ALA A 15 3.87 -8.58 14.63
CA ALA A 15 3.93 -7.34 15.43
C ALA A 15 2.86 -7.39 16.55
N PRO A 16 3.26 -7.42 17.84
CA PRO A 16 2.36 -7.57 18.99
C PRO A 16 1.83 -6.24 19.56
N TYR A 17 1.50 -5.25 18.72
CA TYR A 17 1.02 -3.96 19.24
C TYR A 17 -0.04 -3.34 18.32
N LEU A 18 -1.26 -3.84 18.42
CA LEU A 18 -2.47 -3.19 17.93
C LEU A 18 -3.53 -3.35 19.01
N SER A 19 -3.54 -2.47 20.01
CA SER A 19 -4.69 -2.34 20.90
C SER A 19 -5.34 -0.96 20.89
N ASP A 20 -4.69 0.12 20.43
CA ASP A 20 -5.29 1.47 20.60
C ASP A 20 -4.90 2.46 19.49
N PHE A 21 -5.19 2.16 18.22
CA PHE A 21 -5.22 3.19 17.18
C PHE A 21 -6.67 3.52 16.82
N PRO A 22 -7.14 4.77 17.04
CA PRO A 22 -8.48 5.18 16.67
C PRO A 22 -8.66 4.98 15.15
N LEU A 23 -9.75 4.32 14.78
CA LEU A 23 -10.21 4.14 13.41
C LEU A 23 -10.57 5.53 12.83
N ILE A 24 -9.57 6.29 12.40
CA ILE A 24 -9.82 7.50 11.62
C ILE A 24 -10.29 7.00 10.25
N SER A 25 -11.59 7.15 10.01
CA SER A 25 -12.30 6.77 8.79
C SER A 25 -11.97 7.72 7.63
N ASP A 26 -10.69 7.89 7.32
CA ASP A 26 -10.25 8.76 6.23
C ASP A 26 -10.39 7.99 4.92
N ASN A 27 -11.61 7.95 4.41
CA ASN A 27 -11.88 7.50 3.05
C ASN A 27 -11.22 8.47 2.07
N ILE A 28 -10.37 7.96 1.18
CA ILE A 28 -9.74 8.76 0.15
C ILE A 28 -10.64 8.81 -1.07
N ARG A 29 -10.96 10.02 -1.53
CA ARG A 29 -11.77 10.21 -2.74
C ARG A 29 -10.93 10.06 -4.00
N CYS A 30 -11.36 9.20 -4.91
CA CYS A 30 -10.75 9.06 -6.23
C CYS A 30 -10.97 10.31 -7.08
N LYS A 31 -9.91 10.92 -7.61
CA LYS A 31 -10.00 12.06 -8.54
C LYS A 31 -10.60 11.67 -9.90
N ARG A 32 -10.62 10.38 -10.24
CA ARG A 32 -11.05 9.89 -11.56
C ARG A 32 -12.53 9.50 -11.58
N CYS A 33 -12.95 8.63 -10.67
CA CYS A 33 -14.34 8.15 -10.60
C CYS A 33 -15.14 8.75 -9.43
N LEU A 34 -14.52 9.62 -8.62
CA LEU A 34 -15.16 10.30 -7.48
C LEU A 34 -15.63 9.38 -6.34
N SER A 35 -15.41 8.07 -6.42
CA SER A 35 -15.68 7.10 -5.34
C SER A 35 -14.84 7.38 -4.10
N SER A 36 -15.45 7.21 -2.93
CA SER A 36 -14.78 7.21 -1.63
C SER A 36 -14.21 5.82 -1.35
N ILE A 37 -12.91 5.72 -1.14
CA ILE A 37 -12.18 4.45 -1.01
C ILE A 37 -11.61 4.33 0.40
N PRO A 38 -11.92 3.27 1.15
CA PRO A 38 -11.28 3.04 2.44
C PRO A 38 -9.80 2.65 2.25
N LEU A 39 -8.93 3.07 3.17
CA LEU A 39 -7.49 2.81 3.16
C LEU A 39 -7.10 1.34 2.80
N PRO A 40 -7.73 0.28 3.35
CA PRO A 40 -7.40 -1.10 3.00
C PRO A 40 -7.71 -1.49 1.54
N GLU A 41 -8.63 -0.79 0.88
CA GLU A 41 -9.10 -1.12 -0.48
C GLU A 41 -8.43 -0.28 -1.58
N LEU A 42 -7.54 0.65 -1.22
CA LEU A 42 -6.89 1.56 -2.17
C LEU A 42 -6.23 0.86 -3.35
N LEU A 43 -5.52 -0.25 -3.09
CA LEU A 43 -4.83 -1.01 -4.14
C LEU A 43 -5.80 -1.74 -5.06
N ASP A 44 -6.89 -2.26 -4.52
CA ASP A 44 -7.87 -3.00 -5.32
C ASP A 44 -8.71 -2.02 -6.16
N HIS A 45 -9.05 -0.85 -5.60
CA HIS A 45 -9.64 0.24 -6.36
C HIS A 45 -8.77 0.65 -7.55
N CYS A 46 -7.44 0.74 -7.40
CA CYS A 46 -6.56 1.10 -8.51
C CYS A 46 -6.69 0.17 -9.72
N GLN A 47 -7.05 -1.09 -9.52
CA GLN A 47 -7.26 -2.06 -10.60
C GLN A 47 -8.70 -2.03 -11.14
N LEU A 48 -9.67 -1.81 -10.27
CA LEU A 48 -11.10 -1.88 -10.59
C LEU A 48 -11.69 -0.52 -10.98
N CYS A 49 -10.90 0.55 -10.93
CA CYS A 49 -11.35 1.89 -11.25
C CYS A 49 -11.92 1.94 -12.68
N PRO A 50 -13.13 2.49 -12.91
CA PRO A 50 -13.71 2.63 -14.25
C PRO A 50 -12.83 3.40 -15.22
N TYR A 51 -11.85 4.18 -14.74
CA TYR A 51 -10.92 4.91 -15.60
C TYR A 51 -9.88 4.02 -16.27
N VAL A 52 -9.62 2.80 -15.76
CA VAL A 52 -8.58 1.90 -16.31
C VAL A 52 -8.81 1.57 -17.78
N ILE A 53 -10.07 1.40 -18.21
CA ILE A 53 -10.42 1.10 -19.61
C ILE A 53 -10.17 2.27 -20.57
N THR A 54 -9.98 3.49 -20.04
CA THR A 54 -9.73 4.71 -20.84
C THR A 54 -8.24 5.05 -20.95
N LEU A 55 -7.36 4.22 -20.40
CA LEU A 55 -5.92 4.46 -20.43
C LEU A 55 -5.38 4.36 -21.87
N PRO A 56 -4.40 5.22 -22.21
CA PRO A 56 -3.83 5.25 -23.56
C PRO A 56 -3.03 3.99 -23.90
N ASN A 57 -2.51 3.29 -22.89
CA ASN A 57 -1.80 2.03 -23.07
C ASN A 57 -2.65 0.87 -22.52
N PRO A 58 -3.05 -0.11 -23.36
CA PRO A 58 -3.85 -1.27 -22.93
C PRO A 58 -3.09 -2.23 -22.00
N GLU A 59 -1.75 -2.17 -21.95
CA GLU A 59 -0.98 -2.96 -20.98
C GLU A 59 -1.15 -2.43 -19.55
N TYR A 60 -1.56 -1.17 -19.38
CA TYR A 60 -1.68 -0.54 -18.08
C TYR A 60 -3.00 -0.95 -17.43
N LYS A 61 -2.90 -1.67 -16.31
CA LYS A 61 -4.05 -2.27 -15.61
C LYS A 61 -4.33 -1.62 -14.27
N TYR A 62 -3.53 -0.65 -13.86
CA TYR A 62 -3.64 0.03 -12.59
C TYR A 62 -3.57 1.55 -12.79
N VAL A 63 -4.52 2.29 -12.20
CA VAL A 63 -4.57 3.76 -12.19
C VAL A 63 -4.57 4.29 -10.75
N CYS A 64 -3.82 5.34 -10.49
CA CYS A 64 -3.81 5.99 -9.18
C CYS A 64 -5.10 6.78 -8.93
N PHE A 65 -5.60 6.75 -7.70
CA PHE A 65 -6.79 7.48 -7.28
C PHE A 65 -6.55 8.99 -7.05
N THR A 66 -5.30 9.45 -6.88
CA THR A 66 -4.98 10.87 -6.55
C THR A 66 -4.10 11.60 -7.55
N CYS A 67 -3.46 10.90 -8.49
CA CYS A 67 -2.59 11.49 -9.51
C CYS A 67 -2.68 10.74 -10.85
N ASP A 68 -1.88 11.16 -11.83
CA ASP A 68 -1.94 10.64 -13.21
C ASP A 68 -1.09 9.39 -13.43
N TYR A 69 -0.52 8.84 -12.35
CA TYR A 69 0.29 7.64 -12.43
C TYR A 69 -0.54 6.40 -12.79
N SER A 70 -0.05 5.62 -13.74
CA SER A 70 -0.61 4.34 -14.16
C SER A 70 0.51 3.34 -14.46
N THR A 71 0.24 2.05 -14.29
CA THR A 71 1.26 1.00 -14.44
C THR A 71 0.64 -0.35 -14.82
N PRO A 72 1.38 -1.24 -15.51
CA PRO A 72 0.95 -2.62 -15.74
C PRO A 72 1.08 -3.52 -14.49
N SER A 73 1.90 -3.12 -13.50
CA SER A 73 2.30 -3.99 -12.38
C SER A 73 1.61 -3.63 -11.06
N ARG A 74 0.99 -4.64 -10.42
CA ARG A 74 0.41 -4.50 -9.08
C ARG A 74 1.45 -4.07 -8.04
N GLY A 75 2.66 -4.60 -8.10
CA GLY A 75 3.74 -4.28 -7.16
C GLY A 75 4.17 -2.81 -7.25
N ASN A 76 4.26 -2.30 -8.49
CA ASN A 76 4.58 -0.90 -8.73
C ASN A 76 3.48 0.03 -8.21
N MET A 77 2.20 -0.32 -8.42
CA MET A 77 1.09 0.45 -7.88
C MET A 77 1.06 0.41 -6.35
N GLN A 78 1.26 -0.76 -5.74
CA GLN A 78 1.32 -0.88 -4.27
C GLN A 78 2.44 -0.01 -3.69
N TYR A 79 3.61 0.01 -4.32
CA TYR A 79 4.69 0.90 -3.91
C TYR A 79 4.31 2.38 -4.07
N HIS A 80 3.69 2.73 -5.20
CA HIS A 80 3.24 4.08 -5.47
C HIS A 80 2.26 4.60 -4.40
N ILE A 81 1.29 3.78 -3.99
CA ILE A 81 0.27 4.16 -2.98
C ILE A 81 0.90 4.54 -1.64
N LYS A 82 1.99 3.89 -1.22
CA LYS A 82 2.74 4.23 0.02
C LYS A 82 3.27 5.67 0.02
N ARG A 83 3.42 6.30 -1.15
CA ARG A 83 3.80 7.71 -1.23
C ARG A 83 2.66 8.62 -0.77
N HIS A 84 1.41 8.25 -1.06
CA HIS A 84 0.21 8.98 -0.66
C HIS A 84 -0.18 8.72 0.79
N THR A 85 -0.17 7.46 1.23
CA THR A 85 -0.55 7.11 2.62
C THR A 85 0.53 7.48 3.64
N GLY A 86 1.75 7.76 3.20
CA GLY A 86 2.87 8.09 4.08
C GLY A 86 3.36 6.92 4.93
N GLU A 87 2.76 5.73 4.79
CA GLU A 87 3.11 4.54 5.55
C GLU A 87 4.59 4.18 5.37
N LYS A 88 5.28 4.03 6.51
CA LYS A 88 6.66 3.54 6.57
C LYS A 88 6.68 2.18 7.27
N PRO A 89 6.24 1.11 6.59
CA PRO A 89 6.04 -0.20 7.22
C PRO A 89 7.37 -0.89 7.58
N TYR A 90 8.50 -0.43 7.06
CA TYR A 90 9.81 -1.04 7.31
C TYR A 90 10.56 -0.24 8.36
N ALA A 91 10.76 -0.84 9.53
CA ALA A 91 11.52 -0.26 10.64
C ALA A 91 12.88 -0.96 10.79
N CYS A 92 13.91 -0.21 11.14
CA CYS A 92 15.17 -0.76 11.58
C CYS A 92 15.01 -1.40 12.95
N LYS A 93 15.64 -2.56 13.16
CA LYS A 93 15.66 -3.24 14.47
C LYS A 93 16.68 -2.63 15.45
N TYR A 94 17.62 -1.82 14.95
CA TYR A 94 18.73 -1.29 15.72
C TYR A 94 18.59 0.20 16.06
N CYS A 95 17.67 0.91 15.40
CA CYS A 95 17.47 2.35 15.60
C CYS A 95 16.04 2.75 15.19
N PRO A 96 15.57 3.98 15.50
CA PRO A 96 14.20 4.42 15.20
C PRO A 96 13.94 4.72 13.72
N TYR A 97 14.89 4.43 12.82
CA TYR A 97 14.74 4.65 11.38
C TYR A 97 13.59 3.83 10.79
N LYS A 98 12.72 4.49 10.01
CA LYS A 98 11.63 3.86 9.28
C LYS A 98 11.61 4.34 7.83
N CYS A 99 11.30 3.43 6.90
CA CYS A 99 11.28 3.72 5.47
C CYS A 99 10.13 3.01 4.75
N LYS A 100 9.91 3.41 3.48
CA LYS A 100 8.78 2.95 2.66
C LYS A 100 9.11 1.69 1.85
N GLN A 101 10.38 1.34 1.68
CA GLN A 101 10.85 0.18 0.91
C GLN A 101 11.80 -0.72 1.70
N VAL A 102 11.82 -2.02 1.35
CA VAL A 102 12.78 -3.00 1.88
C VAL A 102 14.20 -2.68 1.45
N TYR A 103 14.39 -2.22 0.22
CA TYR A 103 15.71 -1.87 -0.31
C TYR A 103 16.37 -0.76 0.51
N ASP A 104 15.61 0.30 0.80
CA ASP A 104 16.05 1.40 1.66
C ASP A 104 16.44 0.91 3.05
N LEU A 105 15.66 -0.02 3.64
CA LEU A 105 15.98 -0.62 4.93
C LEU A 105 17.28 -1.42 4.88
N LYS A 106 17.44 -2.28 3.87
CA LYS A 106 18.66 -3.11 3.70
C LYS A 106 19.90 -2.24 3.57
N LYS A 107 19.86 -1.21 2.72
CA LYS A 107 20.95 -0.24 2.57
C LYS A 107 21.24 0.49 3.87
N HIS A 108 20.20 0.94 4.57
CA HIS A 108 20.35 1.61 5.85
C HIS A 108 21.08 0.70 6.87
N VAL A 109 20.65 -0.55 7.01
CA VAL A 109 21.29 -1.51 7.93
C VAL A 109 22.73 -1.79 7.49
N GLN A 110 22.99 -1.96 6.20
CA GLN A 110 24.33 -2.21 5.68
C GLN A 110 25.31 -1.05 5.91
N ILE A 111 24.86 0.20 5.85
CA ILE A 111 25.74 1.38 5.94
C ILE A 111 25.82 1.92 7.37
N ARG A 112 24.74 1.82 8.15
CA ARG A 112 24.63 2.42 9.49
C ARG A 112 24.73 1.41 10.63
N HIS A 113 24.67 0.12 10.32
CA HIS A 113 24.73 -0.99 11.27
C HIS A 113 25.60 -2.14 10.72
N ASP A 114 26.62 -1.81 9.92
CA ASP A 114 27.59 -2.76 9.35
C ASP A 114 28.26 -3.63 10.43
N HIS A 115 28.50 -3.08 11.63
CA HIS A 115 29.06 -3.79 12.78
C HIS A 115 28.08 -4.75 13.48
N VAL A 116 26.82 -4.81 13.03
CA VAL A 116 25.74 -5.57 13.68
C VAL A 116 25.12 -6.62 12.74
N ILE A 117 25.75 -6.87 11.59
CA ILE A 117 25.36 -7.89 10.59
C ILE A 117 26.25 -9.12 10.75
#